data_AF-A0A0A3YHL5-F1
#
_entry.id   AF-A0A0A3YHL5-F1
#
_cell.length_a   1.000
_cell.length_b   1.000
_cell.length_c   1.000
_cell.angle_alpha   90.00
_cell.angle_beta   90.00
_cell.angle_gamma   90.00
#
_symmetry.space_group_name_H-M   'P 1'
#
loop_
_entity.id
_entity.type
_entity.pdbx_description
1 polymer ?
#
loop_
_entity_poly.entity_id
_entity_poly.type
_entity_poly.pdbx_seq_one_letter_code
_entity_poly.pdbx_strand_id
1 'polypeptide(L)' 'MRLVATHRYSFLDVQTLTERQARDTLFRYGENSFLLHMTPGEGEDDRLFWLDSRAALLWINQSVEEYGSLLGVE' A
#
# COMPACT_ATOMS: atom_id res chain seq x y z
N MET A 1 -12.04 -11.39 10.32
CA MET A 1 -11.27 -10.43 9.51
C MET A 1 -12.16 -9.23 9.17
N ARG A 2 -11.68 -7.99 9.34
CA ARG A 2 -12.44 -6.75 9.09
C ARG A 2 -11.57 -5.78 8.30
N LEU A 3 -12.13 -5.15 7.26
CA LEU A 3 -11.45 -4.08 6.52
C LEU A 3 -11.26 -2.85 7.42
N VAL A 4 -10.04 -2.31 7.44
CA VAL A 4 -9.68 -1.11 8.20
C VAL A 4 -9.53 0.09 7.29
N ALA A 5 -8.75 -0.05 6.22
CA ALA A 5 -8.47 1.04 5.29
C ALA A 5 -8.06 0.49 3.91
N THR A 6 -8.21 1.33 2.89
CA THR A 6 -7.76 1.07 1.52
C THR A 6 -7.08 2.30 0.98
N HIS A 7 -5.87 2.16 0.48
CA HIS A 7 -5.15 3.20 -0.24
C HIS A 7 -5.12 2.86 -1.73
N ARG A 8 -5.35 3.87 -2.56
CA ARG A 8 -5.18 3.79 -4.01
C ARG A 8 -4.28 4.94 -4.42
N TYR A 9 -3.28 4.64 -5.22
CA TYR A 9 -2.33 5.65 -5.67
C TYR A 9 -1.88 5.33 -7.09
N SER A 10 -1.66 6.40 -7.86
CA SER A 10 -1.01 6.32 -9.15
C SER A 10 0.50 6.22 -8.97
N PHE A 11 1.15 5.46 -9.84
CA PHE A 11 2.61 5.43 -9.95
C PHE A 11 3.02 5.33 -11.41
N LEU A 12 4.25 5.70 -11.72
CA LEU A 12 4.82 5.54 -13.05
C LEU A 12 5.51 4.18 -13.13
N ASP A 13 5.05 3.31 -14.03
CA ASP A 13 5.73 2.04 -14.28
C ASP A 13 7.08 2.29 -14.96
N VAL A 14 8.17 1.84 -14.33
CA VAL A 14 9.54 2.18 -14.76
C VAL A 14 9.90 1.54 -16.11
N GLN A 15 9.27 0.42 -16.47
CA GLN A 15 9.58 -0.30 -17.71
C GLN A 15 8.85 0.30 -18.91
N THR A 16 7.59 0.71 -18.73
CA THR A 16 6.70 1.18 -19.79
C THR A 16 6.51 2.70 -19.80
N LEU A 17 6.98 3.39 -18.75
CA LEU A 17 6.79 4.83 -18.51
C LEU A 17 5.32 5.25 -18.61
N THR A 18 4.42 4.34 -18.26
CA THR A 18 2.98 4.54 -18.29
C THR A 18 2.48 4.67 -16.87
N GLU A 19 1.54 5.59 -16.64
CA GLU A 19 0.87 5.70 -15.36
C GLU A 19 0.02 4.46 -15.10
N ARG A 20 0.20 3.85 -13.93
CA ARG A 20 -0.58 2.71 -13.44
C ARG A 20 -1.15 3.03 -12.07
N GLN A 21 -2.12 2.24 -11.64
CA GLN A 21 -2.72 2.35 -10.31
C GLN A 21 -2.44 1.11 -9.48
N ALA A 22 -1.94 1.36 -8.28
CA ALA A 22 -1.83 0.36 -7.23
C ALA A 22 -2.95 0.52 -6.21
N ARG A 23 -3.28 -0.58 -5.54
CA ARG A 23 -4.25 -0.62 -4.46
C ARG A 23 -3.74 -1.47 -3.32
N ASP A 24 -3.70 -0.86 -2.15
CA ASP A 24 -3.31 -1.52 -0.92
C ASP A 24 -4.48 -1.53 0.06
N THR A 25 -4.67 -2.65 0.75
CA THR A 25 -5.82 -2.89 1.61
C THR A 25 -5.37 -3.47 2.93
N LEU A 26 -5.71 -2.80 4.03
CA LEU A 26 -5.37 -3.24 5.38
C LEU A 26 -6.58 -3.87 6.05
N PHE A 27 -6.39 -5.09 6.54
CA PHE A 27 -7.38 -5.84 7.30
C PHE A 27 -6.92 -6.02 8.74
N ARG A 28 -7.86 -5.91 9.68
CA ARG A 28 -7.68 -6.41 11.04
C ARG A 28 -8.08 -7.88 11.08
N TYR A 29 -7.14 -8.74 11.41
CA TYR A 29 -7.37 -10.18 11.50
C TYR A 29 -7.73 -10.62 12.92
N GLY A 30 -7.08 -10.02 13.94
CA GLY A 30 -7.32 -10.28 15.36
C GLY A 30 -7.15 -9.03 16.23
N GLU A 31 -6.95 -9.22 17.53
CA GLU A 31 -6.92 -8.10 18.49
C GLU A 31 -5.76 -7.12 18.18
N ASN A 32 -4.58 -7.64 17.85
CA ASN A 32 -3.37 -6.86 17.55
C ASN A 32 -2.65 -7.34 16.29
N SER A 33 -3.38 -8.02 15.40
CA SER A 33 -2.83 -8.62 14.18
C SER A 33 -3.54 -8.07 12.95
N PHE A 34 -2.75 -7.56 12.03
CA PHE A 34 -3.21 -6.92 10.81
C PHE A 34 -2.56 -7.56 9.59
N LEU A 35 -3.31 -7.63 8.50
CA LEU A 35 -2.85 -8.15 7.21
C LEU A 35 -2.95 -7.03 6.19
N LEU A 36 -1.83 -6.64 5.61
CA LEU A 36 -1.74 -5.73 4.49
C LEU A 36 -1.67 -6.53 3.20
N HIS A 37 -2.58 -6.23 2.28
CA HIS A 37 -2.64 -6.79 0.93
C HIS A 37 -2.33 -5.69 -0.06
N MET A 38 -1.22 -5.82 -0.79
CA MET A 38 -0.75 -4.85 -1.77
C MET A 38 -0.94 -5.42 -3.17
N THR A 39 -1.65 -4.67 -4.02
CA THR A 39 -1.88 -4.99 -5.42
C THR A 39 -1.21 -3.91 -6.27
N PRO A 40 -0.01 -4.17 -6.83
CA PRO A 40 0.75 -3.17 -7.59
C PRO A 40 0.13 -2.84 -8.96
N GLY A 41 -0.82 -3.63 -9.47
CA GLY A 41 -1.53 -3.35 -10.73
C GLY A 41 -1.76 -4.61 -11.55
N GLU A 42 -2.35 -4.47 -12.74
CA GLU A 42 -2.56 -5.62 -13.63
C GLU A 42 -1.23 -6.23 -14.10
N GLY A 43 -1.08 -7.54 -13.95
CA GLY A 43 0.07 -8.31 -14.43
C GLY A 43 1.21 -8.51 -13.43
N GLU A 44 1.11 -7.96 -12.22
CA GLU A 44 2.06 -8.18 -11.13
C GLU A 44 1.43 -8.96 -9.98
N ASP A 45 2.23 -9.76 -9.28
CA ASP A 45 1.77 -10.59 -8.17
C ASP A 45 1.41 -9.75 -6.94
N ASP A 46 0.27 -10.08 -6.35
CA ASP A 46 -0.16 -9.55 -5.06
C ASP A 46 0.84 -9.90 -3.95
N ARG A 47 1.04 -8.97 -3.02
CA ARG A 47 1.89 -9.18 -1.84
C ARG A 47 1.07 -9.10 -0.56
N LEU A 48 1.37 -9.98 0.37
CA LEU A 48 0.73 -10.04 1.69
C LEU A 48 1.75 -9.86 2.79
N PHE A 49 1.48 -8.94 3.72
CA PHE A 49 2.35 -8.64 4.86
C PHE A 49 1.58 -8.67 6.17
N TRP A 50 2.12 -9.34 7.18
CA TRP A 50 1.60 -9.28 8.53
C TRP A 50 2.18 -8.07 9.26
N LEU A 51 1.32 -7.26 9.85
CA LEU A 51 1.68 -6.07 10.61
C LEU A 51 1.21 -6.21 12.06
N ASP A 52 2.04 -5.72 12.98
CA ASP A 52 1.63 -5.43 14.34
C ASP A 52 0.81 -4.13 14.40
N SER A 53 0.28 -3.81 15.59
CA SER A 53 -0.52 -2.60 15.79
C SER A 53 0.22 -1.30 15.46
N ARG A 54 1.53 -1.22 15.72
CA ARG A 54 2.30 0.00 15.46
C ARG A 54 2.51 0.19 13.95
N ALA A 55 2.94 -0.87 13.26
CA ALA A 55 3.14 -0.83 11.82
C ALA A 55 1.83 -0.55 11.07
N ALA A 56 0.72 -1.14 11.53
CA ALA A 56 -0.61 -0.86 10.99
C ALA A 56 -1.01 0.62 11.18
N LEU A 57 -0.79 1.19 12.36
CA LEU A 57 -1.07 2.61 12.62
C LEU A 57 -0.19 3.54 11.78
N LEU A 58 1.11 3.23 11.63
CA LEU A 58 1.99 4.00 10.76
C LEU A 58 1.52 3.97 9.31
N TRP A 59 1.16 2.79 8.80
CA TRP A 59 0.66 2.63 7.44
C TRP A 59 -0.64 3.41 7.20
N ILE A 60 -1.59 3.39 8.15
CA ILE A 60 -2.86 4.15 8.03
C ILE A 60 -2.60 5.66 7.96
N ASN A 61 -1.61 6.16 8.69
CA ASN A 61 -1.31 7.60 8.76
C ASN A 61 -0.32 8.05 7.69
N GLN A 62 0.20 7.14 6.86
CA GLN A 62 1.10 7.50 5.78
C GLN A 62 0.30 8.23 4.69
N SER A 63 0.64 9.48 4.44
CA SER A 63 -0.07 10.29 3.44
C SER A 63 0.35 9.88 2.03
N VAL A 64 -0.58 9.94 1.08
CA VAL A 64 -0.33 9.58 -0.33
C VAL A 64 0.80 10.43 -0.93
N GLU A 65 1.01 11.66 -0.45
CA GLU A 65 2.12 12.51 -0.92
C GLU A 65 3.52 11.93 -0.63
N GLU A 66 3.68 11.06 0.38
CA GLU A 66 4.98 10.44 0.69
C GLU A 66 5.38 9.37 -0.34
N TYR A 67 4.42 8.78 -1.07
CA TYR A 67 4.69 7.77 -2.09
C TYR A 67 5.37 8.33 -3.36
N GLY A 68 5.37 9.66 -3.54
CA GLY A 68 6.08 10.35 -4.63
C GLY A 68 7.32 11.14 -4.18
N SER A 69 7.41 11.53 -2.90
CA SER A 69 8.50 12.39 -2.39
C SER A 69 9.86 11.69 -2.27
N LEU A 70 9.89 10.35 -2.32
CA LEU A 70 11.13 9.57 -2.40
C LEU A 70 11.74 9.52 -3.80
N LEU A 71 11.01 9.95 -4.83
CA LEU A 71 11.56 10.25 -6.15
C LEU A 71 11.88 11.74 -6.20
N GLY A 72 12.87 12.15 -5.40
CA GLY A 72 13.45 13.48 -5.43
C GLY A 72 13.98 13.77 -6.83
N VAL A 73 13.18 14.50 -7.61
CA VAL A 73 13.66 15.32 -8.71
C VAL A 73 14.09 16.64 -8.07
N GLU A 74 15.35 16.70 -7.66
CA GLU A 74 16.10 17.97 -7.62
C GLU A 74 16.83 18.15 -8.95
#